data_AF-A0A0L7LAV0-F1
#
_entry.id   AF-A0A0L7LAV0-F1
#
_cell.length_a   1.000
_cell.length_b   1.000
_cell.length_c   1.000
_cell.angle_alpha   90.00
_cell.angle_beta   90.00
_cell.angle_gamma   90.00
#
_symmetry.space_group_name_H-M   'P 1'
#
loop_
_entity.id
_entity.type
_entity.pdbx_description
1 polymer ?
#
loop_
_entity_poly.entity_id
_entity_poly.type
_entity_poly.pdbx_seq_one_letter_code
_entity_poly.pdbx_strand_id
1 'polypeptide(L)'
;MSQDVDDQFHYFFNRDDLFILDRGFRDVIYDLRAMNYRALMPMTKIAGATQLTTQLANQSRRVTLCRWVVETVNVRLKNQFRQLRSTFNNRAASHLFDEVKIAGALLNAFGKSLTDHPLVGSIITKINETPSHNYLGDYVIRSNINRIRADFFPDLT
;
A
#
# COMPACT_ATOMS: atom_id res chain seq x y z
N MET A 1 -23.54 -4.56 -27.67
CA MET A 1 -22.34 -5.39 -27.80
C MET A 1 -21.35 -4.94 -26.74
N SER A 2 -21.38 -5.54 -25.55
CA SER A 2 -20.30 -5.36 -24.59
C SER A 2 -19.09 -6.10 -25.16
N GLN A 3 -18.03 -5.35 -25.46
CA GLN A 3 -16.74 -6.00 -25.62
C GLN A 3 -16.39 -6.53 -24.23
N ASP A 4 -16.50 -7.85 -24.05
CA ASP A 4 -15.87 -8.52 -22.94
C ASP A 4 -14.37 -8.25 -23.09
N VAL A 5 -13.89 -7.25 -22.35
CA VAL A 5 -12.46 -7.12 -22.08
C VAL A 5 -12.09 -8.44 -21.44
N ASP A 6 -11.28 -9.21 -22.16
CA ASP A 6 -10.73 -10.48 -21.71
C ASP A 6 -9.95 -10.19 -20.43
N ASP A 7 -10.65 -10.28 -19.30
CA ASP A 7 -10.13 -9.93 -18.00
C ASP A 7 -9.14 -11.02 -17.63
N GLN A 8 -7.86 -10.73 -17.86
CA GLN A 8 -6.76 -11.67 -17.64
C GLN A 8 -6.67 -12.15 -16.18
N PHE A 9 -7.46 -11.60 -15.26
CA PHE A 9 -7.49 -12.01 -13.87
C PHE A 9 -8.85 -12.51 -13.37
N HIS A 10 -9.85 -12.70 -14.24
CA HIS A 10 -11.21 -13.11 -13.85
C HIS A 10 -11.29 -14.44 -13.09
N TYR A 11 -10.29 -15.30 -13.24
CA TYR A 11 -10.19 -16.56 -12.51
C TYR A 11 -9.79 -16.38 -11.05
N PHE A 12 -9.38 -15.16 -10.66
CA PHE A 12 -8.91 -14.87 -9.32
C PHE A 12 -9.63 -13.70 -8.64
N PHE A 13 -9.81 -12.59 -9.33
CA PHE A 13 -10.47 -11.42 -8.78
C PHE A 13 -11.90 -11.31 -9.30
N ASN A 14 -12.77 -10.80 -8.44
CA ASN A 14 -14.12 -10.44 -8.82
C ASN A 14 -14.18 -8.97 -9.20
N ARG A 15 -15.11 -8.62 -10.09
CA ARG A 15 -15.44 -7.21 -10.36
C ARG A 15 -15.67 -6.47 -9.04
N ASP A 16 -15.26 -5.21 -8.98
CA ASP A 16 -15.29 -4.34 -7.79
C ASP A 16 -14.33 -4.71 -6.64
N ASP A 17 -13.48 -5.72 -6.80
CA ASP A 17 -12.40 -6.01 -5.85
C ASP A 17 -11.49 -4.79 -5.66
N LEU A 18 -11.02 -4.63 -4.42
CA LEU A 18 -10.20 -3.50 -4.00
C LEU A 18 -8.71 -3.85 -4.05
N PHE A 19 -8.00 -3.23 -4.98
CA PHE A 19 -6.56 -3.30 -5.11
C PHE A 19 -5.90 -2.19 -4.31
N ILE A 20 -5.07 -2.56 -3.34
CA ILE A 20 -4.25 -1.63 -2.56
C ILE A 20 -2.80 -1.79 -3.01
N LEU A 21 -2.40 -0.93 -3.94
CA LEU A 21 -1.17 -1.10 -4.73
C LEU A 21 -0.02 -0.27 -4.18
N ASP A 22 1.20 -0.70 -4.51
CA ASP A 22 2.38 0.12 -4.26
C ASP A 22 2.46 1.23 -5.31
N ARG A 23 3.20 2.29 -5.01
CA ARG A 23 3.45 3.39 -5.94
C ARG A 23 4.11 2.93 -7.24
N GLY A 24 4.90 1.85 -7.22
CA GLY A 24 5.50 1.25 -8.42
C GLY A 24 4.49 0.72 -9.45
N PHE A 25 3.22 0.55 -9.08
CA PHE A 25 2.15 0.06 -9.97
C PHE A 25 1.33 1.19 -10.60
N ARG A 26 1.88 2.42 -10.63
CA ARG A 26 1.16 3.58 -11.17
C ARG A 26 0.67 3.35 -12.59
N ASP A 27 1.50 2.72 -13.43
CA ASP A 27 1.26 2.64 -14.86
C ASP A 27 0.09 1.69 -15.20
N VAL A 28 -0.24 0.75 -14.30
CA VAL A 28 -1.33 -0.23 -14.48
C VAL A 28 -2.64 0.15 -13.81
N ILE A 29 -2.69 1.29 -13.09
CA ILE A 29 -3.91 1.72 -12.37
C ILE A 29 -5.08 1.97 -13.32
N TYR A 30 -4.81 2.55 -14.49
CA TYR A 30 -5.86 2.85 -15.46
C TYR A 30 -6.44 1.57 -16.06
N ASP A 31 -5.58 0.59 -16.34
CA ASP A 31 -5.99 -0.72 -16.85
C ASP A 31 -6.87 -1.46 -15.84
N LEU A 32 -6.46 -1.50 -14.56
CA LEU A 32 -7.27 -2.11 -13.49
C LEU A 32 -8.64 -1.46 -13.35
N ARG A 33 -8.72 -0.13 -13.45
CA ARG A 33 -10.00 0.58 -13.39
C ARG A 33 -10.86 0.34 -14.63
N ALA A 34 -10.25 0.24 -15.81
CA ALA A 34 -10.95 -0.10 -17.05
C ALA A 34 -11.56 -1.52 -17.00
N MET A 35 -10.93 -2.43 -16.25
CA MET A 35 -11.44 -3.77 -15.95
C MET A 35 -12.49 -3.81 -14.82
N ASN A 36 -12.98 -2.66 -14.34
CA ASN A 36 -13.94 -2.53 -13.21
C ASN A 36 -13.39 -2.98 -11.85
N TYR A 37 -12.08 -2.88 -11.63
CA TYR A 37 -11.50 -3.01 -10.29
C TYR A 37 -11.36 -1.65 -9.61
N ARG A 38 -11.47 -1.65 -8.27
CA ARG A 38 -11.17 -0.46 -7.47
C ARG A 38 -9.69 -0.43 -7.16
N ALA A 39 -8.91 0.38 -7.87
CA ALA A 39 -7.47 0.51 -7.62
C ALA A 39 -7.11 1.78 -6.82
N LEU A 40 -6.48 1.58 -5.66
CA LEU A 40 -5.93 2.61 -4.78
C LEU A 40 -4.40 2.49 -4.70
N MET A 41 -3.72 3.64 -4.72
CA MET A 41 -2.28 3.75 -4.49
C MET A 41 -1.97 5.03 -3.70
N PRO A 42 -0.80 5.13 -3.05
CA PRO A 42 -0.34 6.38 -2.46
C PRO A 42 -0.30 7.52 -3.47
N MET A 43 -0.75 8.71 -3.07
CA MET A 43 -0.89 9.84 -3.98
C MET A 43 0.46 10.37 -4.45
N THR A 44 0.46 10.90 -5.66
CA THR A 44 1.63 11.57 -6.25
C THR A 44 1.39 13.07 -6.29
N LYS A 45 2.42 13.83 -5.93
CA LYS A 45 2.39 15.28 -6.09
C LYS A 45 2.17 15.64 -7.55
N ILE A 46 1.39 16.67 -7.79
CA ILE A 46 1.20 17.21 -9.13
C ILE A 46 2.55 17.77 -9.62
N ALA A 47 2.78 17.73 -10.93
CA ALA A 47 3.99 18.32 -11.51
C ALA A 47 4.15 19.79 -11.07
N GLY A 48 5.37 20.17 -10.68
CA GLY A 48 5.66 21.50 -10.14
C GLY A 48 5.28 21.71 -8.67
N ALA A 49 4.51 20.82 -8.04
CA ALA A 49 4.19 20.92 -6.62
C ALA A 49 5.37 20.45 -5.75
N THR A 50 5.60 21.14 -4.64
CA THR A 50 6.56 20.74 -3.61
C THR A 50 5.96 19.74 -2.64
N GLN A 51 4.65 19.82 -2.39
CA GLN A 51 3.90 18.99 -1.43
C GLN A 51 2.53 18.55 -1.98
N LEU A 52 1.94 17.53 -1.34
CA LEU A 52 0.54 17.15 -1.57
C LEU A 52 -0.39 18.15 -0.87
N THR A 53 -1.59 18.37 -1.42
CA THR A 53 -2.66 19.06 -0.68
C THR A 53 -3.05 18.24 0.56
N THR A 54 -3.62 18.90 1.57
CA THR A 54 -4.03 18.22 2.81
C THR A 54 -4.94 17.02 2.52
N GLN A 55 -5.92 17.20 1.64
CA GLN A 55 -6.86 16.14 1.23
C GLN A 55 -6.15 14.95 0.56
N LEU A 56 -5.27 15.22 -0.42
CA LEU A 56 -4.51 14.16 -1.10
C LEU A 56 -3.55 13.45 -0.16
N ALA A 57 -2.93 14.19 0.77
CA ALA A 57 -2.06 13.62 1.78
C ALA A 57 -2.84 12.71 2.75
N ASN A 58 -4.03 13.10 3.17
CA ASN A 58 -4.90 12.29 4.02
C ASN A 58 -5.34 11.00 3.31
N GLN A 59 -5.76 11.09 2.05
CA GLN A 59 -6.09 9.91 1.25
C GLN A 59 -4.88 8.99 1.08
N SER A 60 -3.70 9.55 0.80
CA SER A 60 -2.46 8.79 0.69
C SER A 60 -2.12 8.06 1.99
N ARG A 61 -2.25 8.72 3.16
CA ARG A 61 -2.00 8.10 4.46
C ARG A 61 -2.90 6.90 4.72
N ARG A 62 -4.19 7.02 4.38
CA ARG A 62 -5.15 5.91 4.50
C ARG A 62 -4.71 4.70 3.69
N VAL A 63 -4.32 4.91 2.43
CA VAL A 63 -3.81 3.84 1.56
C VAL A 63 -2.53 3.22 2.15
N THR A 64 -1.56 4.04 2.57
CA THR A 64 -0.31 3.56 3.17
C THR A 64 -0.54 2.72 4.43
N LEU A 65 -1.49 3.10 5.28
CA LEU A 65 -1.80 2.34 6.49
C LEU A 65 -2.43 0.98 6.20
N CYS A 66 -3.36 0.92 5.24
CA CYS A 66 -3.88 -0.37 4.79
C CYS A 66 -2.78 -1.25 4.19
N ARG A 67 -1.83 -0.65 3.43
CA ARG A 67 -0.67 -1.39 2.93
C ARG A 67 0.19 -1.97 4.04
N TRP A 68 0.44 -1.25 5.14
CA TRP A 68 1.23 -1.76 6.26
C TRP A 68 0.67 -3.07 6.83
N VAL A 69 -0.66 -3.19 6.91
CA VAL A 69 -1.32 -4.42 7.35
C VAL A 69 -1.06 -5.55 6.35
N VAL A 70 -1.27 -5.29 5.06
CA VAL A 70 -1.02 -6.27 3.98
C VAL A 70 0.45 -6.70 3.94
N GLU A 71 1.37 -5.76 4.05
CA GLU A 71 2.82 -6.00 4.07
C GLU A 71 3.23 -6.83 5.28
N THR A 72 2.66 -6.56 6.46
CA THR A 72 2.93 -7.34 7.68
C THR A 72 2.52 -8.81 7.49
N VAL A 73 1.33 -9.06 6.94
CA VAL A 73 0.86 -10.41 6.63
C VAL A 73 1.74 -11.07 5.57
N ASN A 74 2.10 -10.34 4.51
CA ASN A 74 2.96 -10.84 3.43
C ASN A 74 4.37 -11.21 3.94
N VAL A 75 4.98 -10.38 4.78
CA VAL A 75 6.26 -10.68 5.43
C VAL A 75 6.15 -11.96 6.26
N ARG A 76 5.07 -12.10 7.02
CA ARG A 76 4.85 -13.31 7.83
C ARG A 76 4.72 -14.56 6.96
N LEU A 77 3.93 -14.50 5.88
CA LEU A 77 3.81 -15.58 4.90
C LEU A 77 5.18 -15.97 4.33
N LYS A 78 5.96 -15.00 3.84
CA LYS A 78 7.29 -15.24 3.25
C LYS A 78 8.32 -15.77 4.22
N ASN A 79 8.24 -15.37 5.49
CA ASN A 79 9.15 -15.83 6.53
C ASN A 79 8.86 -17.27 6.97
N GLN A 80 7.59 -17.69 6.92
CA GLN A 80 7.17 -19.02 7.36
C GLN A 80 7.18 -20.05 6.22
N PHE A 81 6.90 -19.63 4.98
CA PHE A 81 6.85 -20.51 3.83
C PHE A 81 7.88 -20.10 2.78
N ARG A 82 8.97 -20.88 2.71
CA ARG A 82 10.09 -20.64 1.78
C ARG A 82 9.63 -20.53 0.31
N GLN A 83 8.62 -21.30 -0.08
CA GLN A 83 8.06 -21.28 -1.44
C GLN A 83 7.52 -19.89 -1.83
N LEU A 84 6.91 -19.16 -0.89
CA LEU A 84 6.40 -17.81 -1.14
C LEU A 84 7.51 -16.74 -1.20
N ARG A 85 8.75 -17.09 -0.88
CA ARG A 85 9.92 -16.19 -0.93
C ARG A 85 10.64 -16.25 -2.29
N SER A 86 10.58 -17.38 -2.98
CA SER A 86 11.23 -17.56 -4.28
C SER A 86 10.55 -16.77 -5.40
N THR A 87 11.31 -16.47 -6.45
CA THR A 87 10.75 -15.94 -7.70
C THR A 87 9.86 -17.01 -8.33
N PHE A 88 8.60 -16.65 -8.60
CA PHE A 88 7.66 -17.55 -9.28
C PHE A 88 7.91 -17.52 -10.78
N ASN A 89 7.94 -18.69 -11.40
CA ASN A 89 7.82 -18.80 -12.85
C ASN A 89 6.39 -18.40 -13.24
N ASN A 90 6.20 -17.68 -14.34
CA ASN A 90 4.88 -17.28 -14.84
C ASN A 90 3.93 -18.49 -14.99
N ARG A 91 4.45 -19.70 -15.25
CA ARG A 91 3.64 -20.94 -15.28
C ARG A 91 3.10 -21.36 -13.90
N ALA A 92 3.78 -21.01 -12.82
CA ALA A 92 3.35 -21.28 -11.45
C ALA A 92 2.47 -20.15 -10.88
N ALA A 93 2.39 -19.00 -11.55
CA ALA A 93 1.59 -17.87 -11.10
C ALA A 93 0.09 -18.19 -11.02
N SER A 94 -0.38 -19.15 -11.82
CA SER A 94 -1.77 -19.66 -11.78
C SER A 94 -2.11 -20.32 -10.44
N HIS A 95 -1.14 -20.92 -9.74
CA HIS A 95 -1.34 -21.61 -8.47
C HIS A 95 -0.94 -20.76 -7.25
N LEU A 96 -0.22 -19.66 -7.46
CA LEU A 96 0.29 -18.79 -6.40
C LEU A 96 -0.79 -18.39 -5.40
N PHE A 97 -2.00 -18.13 -5.87
CA PHE A 97 -3.08 -17.73 -4.99
C PHE A 97 -3.63 -18.84 -4.11
N ASP A 98 -3.72 -20.06 -4.64
CA ASP A 98 -4.10 -21.22 -3.83
C ASP A 98 -3.01 -21.51 -2.80
N GLU A 99 -1.74 -21.37 -3.17
CA GLU A 99 -0.62 -21.47 -2.24
C GLU A 99 -0.71 -20.42 -1.12
N VAL A 100 -1.01 -19.16 -1.45
CA VAL A 100 -1.20 -18.09 -0.44
C VAL A 100 -2.39 -18.38 0.46
N LYS A 101 -3.52 -18.87 -0.09
CA LYS A 101 -4.71 -19.23 0.69
C LYS A 101 -4.41 -20.37 1.66
N ILE A 102 -3.77 -21.45 1.18
CA ILE A 102 -3.36 -22.60 1.99
C ILE A 102 -2.38 -22.17 3.08
N ALA A 103 -1.35 -21.40 2.73
CA ALA A 103 -0.38 -20.86 3.68
C ALA A 103 -1.05 -19.98 4.76
N GLY A 104 -1.99 -19.12 4.35
CA GLY A 104 -2.80 -18.31 5.25
C GLY A 104 -3.63 -19.15 6.22
N ALA A 105 -4.31 -20.19 5.71
CA ALA A 105 -5.09 -21.11 6.54
C ALA A 105 -4.20 -21.84 7.57
N LEU A 106 -3.03 -22.32 7.16
CA LEU A 106 -2.06 -22.95 8.06
C LEU A 106 -1.55 -21.99 9.14
N LEU A 107 -1.26 -20.73 8.79
CA LEU A 107 -0.84 -19.72 9.78
C LEU A 107 -1.95 -19.36 10.77
N ASN A 108 -3.19 -19.33 10.32
CA ASN A 108 -4.33 -19.04 11.19
C ASN A 108 -4.62 -20.21 12.13
N ALA A 109 -4.43 -21.46 11.67
CA ALA A 109 -4.66 -22.65 12.48
C ALA A 109 -3.52 -22.93 13.49
N PHE A 110 -2.27 -22.71 13.09
CA PHE A 110 -1.10 -23.18 13.86
C PHE A 110 -0.08 -22.10 14.20
N GLY A 111 -0.15 -20.92 13.57
CA GLY A 111 0.80 -19.85 13.78
C GLY A 111 0.42 -18.91 14.93
N LYS A 112 1.37 -18.12 15.41
CA LYS A 112 1.13 -17.09 16.44
C LYS A 112 0.12 -16.04 15.96
N SER A 113 -0.99 -15.83 16.66
CA SER A 113 -1.96 -14.80 16.28
C SER A 113 -1.33 -13.41 16.14
N LEU A 114 -1.76 -12.65 15.13
CA LEU A 114 -1.45 -11.22 15.07
C LEU A 114 -2.28 -10.49 16.11
N THR A 115 -1.63 -9.60 16.84
CA THR A 115 -2.28 -8.74 17.82
C THR A 115 -2.11 -7.30 17.38
N ASP A 116 -3.17 -6.52 17.51
CA ASP A 116 -3.12 -5.11 17.20
C ASP A 116 -2.14 -4.38 18.13
N HIS A 117 -1.49 -3.35 17.59
CA HIS A 117 -0.71 -2.44 18.40
C HIS A 117 -1.65 -1.70 19.38
N PRO A 118 -1.26 -1.44 20.65
CA PRO A 118 -2.14 -0.79 21.63
C PRO A 118 -2.72 0.56 21.19
N LEU A 119 -2.03 1.24 20.26
CA LEU A 119 -2.44 2.54 19.71
C LEU A 119 -3.34 2.46 18.47
N VAL A 120 -3.72 1.27 17.98
CA VAL A 120 -4.53 1.15 16.74
C VAL A 120 -5.83 1.95 16.84
N GLY A 121 -6.52 1.91 17.98
CA GLY A 121 -7.75 2.68 18.17
C GLY A 121 -7.55 4.19 18.03
N SER A 122 -6.53 4.77 18.69
CA SER A 122 -6.24 6.20 18.60
C SER A 122 -5.76 6.62 17.21
N ILE A 123 -4.99 5.75 16.55
CA ILE A 123 -4.55 5.94 15.17
C ILE A 123 -5.77 6.02 14.24
N ILE A 124 -6.69 5.05 14.30
CA ILE A 124 -7.91 5.01 13.46
C ILE A 124 -8.76 6.25 13.70
N THR A 125 -8.99 6.64 14.96
CA THR A 125 -9.72 7.88 15.29
C THR A 125 -9.06 9.08 14.63
N LYS A 126 -7.75 9.24 14.78
CA LYS A 126 -7.01 10.39 14.22
C LYS A 126 -7.05 10.44 12.70
N ILE A 127 -7.00 9.28 12.03
CA ILE A 127 -7.10 9.20 10.57
C ILE A 127 -8.48 9.62 10.09
N ASN A 128 -9.52 9.23 10.82
CA ASN A 128 -10.91 9.52 10.48
C ASN A 128 -11.32 10.97 10.77
N GLU A 129 -10.61 11.68 11.65
CA GLU A 129 -10.81 13.12 11.85
C GLU A 129 -10.54 13.95 10.57
N THR A 130 -9.82 13.40 9.58
CA THR A 130 -9.49 14.02 8.28
C THR A 130 -9.21 15.53 8.39
N PRO A 131 -8.02 15.92 8.89
CA PRO A 131 -7.69 17.32 9.09
C PRO A 131 -7.93 18.12 7.81
N SER A 132 -8.67 19.21 7.91
CA SER A 132 -8.90 20.13 6.80
C SER A 132 -7.63 20.91 6.43
N HIS A 133 -6.73 21.10 7.41
CA HIS A 133 -5.53 21.92 7.28
C HIS A 133 -4.24 21.22 7.70
N ASN A 134 -3.15 21.47 6.98
CA ASN A 134 -1.83 20.87 7.23
C ASN A 134 -0.90 21.86 7.96
N TYR A 135 -1.09 21.98 9.27
CA TYR A 135 -0.27 22.86 10.11
C TYR A 135 1.24 22.56 10.05
N LEU A 136 1.61 21.29 9.88
CA LEU A 136 3.01 20.89 9.72
C LEU A 136 3.58 21.37 8.38
N GLY A 137 2.80 21.26 7.30
CA GLY A 137 3.17 21.78 5.98
C GLY A 137 3.46 23.28 6.04
N ASP A 138 2.57 24.04 6.66
CA ASP A 138 2.73 25.48 6.86
C ASP A 138 3.96 25.81 7.70
N TYR A 139 4.19 25.07 8.78
CA TYR A 139 5.37 25.25 9.62
C TYR A 139 6.66 25.01 8.82
N VAL A 140 6.70 23.92 8.06
CA VAL A 140 7.85 23.57 7.21
C VAL A 140 8.15 24.65 6.17
N ILE A 141 7.11 25.23 5.55
CA ILE A 141 7.24 26.32 4.58
C ILE A 141 7.73 27.59 5.27
N ARG A 142 7.06 28.01 6.36
CA ARG A 142 7.38 29.25 7.10
C ARG A 142 8.79 29.21 7.68
N SER A 143 9.19 28.08 8.22
CA SER A 143 10.51 27.88 8.83
C SER A 143 11.59 27.49 7.82
N ASN A 144 11.29 27.46 6.52
CA ASN A 144 12.22 27.06 5.44
C ASN A 144 12.94 25.72 5.66
N ILE A 145 12.31 24.80 6.40
CA ILE A 145 12.96 23.54 6.83
C ILE A 145 13.33 22.67 5.63
N ASN A 146 12.53 22.69 4.56
CA ASN A 146 12.83 21.96 3.31
C ASN A 146 14.07 22.48 2.56
N ARG A 147 14.63 23.64 2.95
CA ARG A 147 15.79 24.27 2.30
C ARG A 147 17.05 24.18 3.14
N ILE A 148 16.92 23.79 4.41
CA ILE A 148 18.05 23.49 5.27
C ILE A 148 18.58 22.13 4.81
N ARG A 149 19.69 22.13 4.07
CA ARG A 149 20.44 20.90 3.88
C ARG A 149 21.00 20.51 5.24
N ALA A 150 20.77 19.27 5.66
CA ALA A 150 21.59 18.72 6.71
C ALA A 150 23.02 18.69 6.18
N ASP A 151 23.86 19.62 6.64
CA ASP A 151 25.31 19.42 6.56
C ASP A 151 25.58 18.23 7.47
N PHE A 152 25.58 17.04 6.88
CA PHE A 152 26.24 15.90 7.47
C PHE A 152 27.72 16.25 7.46
N PHE A 153 28.18 16.94 8.50
CA PHE A 153 29.60 17.10 8.73
C PHE A 153 30.17 15.67 8.78
N PRO A 154 31.06 15.29 7.84
CA PRO A 154 31.80 14.06 8.02
C PRO A 154 32.67 14.30 9.24
N ASP A 155 32.31 13.67 10.36
CA ASP A 155 33.10 13.73 11.57
C ASP A 155 34.56 13.42 11.23
N LEU A 156 35.43 14.29 11.72
CA LEU A 156 36.88 14.18 11.69
C LEU A 156 37.31 12.78 12.17
N THR A 157 37.82 11.97 11.25
CA THR A 157 38.76 10.88 11.56
C THR A 157 40.18 11.37 11.41
#